data_AF-A0A429MK50-F1
#
_entry.id   AF-A0A429MK50-F1
#
_cell.length_a   1.000
_cell.length_b   1.000
_cell.length_c   1.000
_cell.angle_alpha   90.00
_cell.angle_beta   90.00
_cell.angle_gamma   90.00
#
_symmetry.space_group_name_H-M   'P 1'
#
loop_
_entity.id
_entity.type
_entity.pdbx_description
1 polymer ?
#
loop_
_entity_poly.entity_id
_entity_poly.type
_entity_poly.pdbx_seq_one_letter_code
_entity_poly.pdbx_strand_id
1 'polypeptide(L)'
;MRVRGVNIKVLTCWHFIRERYFMTTQEKQKKLSLRPLSPRDPEQPHRAATPLELLFDLIFVVAIATAGQQLHHAIIENHLWHALPSYLMVFFALWWAWMNFSWFASAYDNDDALYRCLTFVQIVGSLVMAAGIPDVFHSQDFDIIIVGYVIMRLALVTQWLRAAKHDPERRITAYRYAVGIVLVQIGWLVANFAHALSIPLFLLLVVVELFVPIYAEKYSPTPWHPHHIVERYALLTIIVLGESIVGSFNAIRDALAAQSINIPAVFLMIGGLILMFAMWWAYFDRSEQHHHIKGVRPFVWGYGHYFVFVSVAAVGAALAA
;
A
#
# COMPACT_ATOMS: atom_id res chain seq x y z
N MET A 1 0.39 -61.27 -15.99
CA MET A 1 0.41 -60.28 -14.90
C MET A 1 -0.61 -59.19 -15.21
N ARG A 2 -1.72 -59.14 -14.47
CA ARG A 2 -2.79 -58.12 -14.58
C ARG A 2 -2.52 -57.05 -13.52
N VAL A 3 -2.16 -55.84 -13.92
CA VAL A 3 -2.12 -54.69 -13.00
C VAL A 3 -3.55 -54.19 -12.81
N ARG A 4 -4.14 -54.50 -11.66
CA ARG A 4 -5.43 -53.96 -11.19
C ARG A 4 -5.17 -52.71 -10.35
N GLY A 5 -6.03 -51.70 -10.53
CA GLY A 5 -6.40 -50.78 -9.45
C GLY A 5 -5.84 -49.37 -9.56
N VAL A 6 -6.27 -48.58 -10.55
CA VAL A 6 -6.23 -47.12 -10.40
C VAL A 6 -7.29 -46.75 -9.35
N ASN A 7 -6.84 -46.18 -8.24
CA ASN A 7 -7.63 -45.91 -7.05
C ASN A 7 -8.64 -44.78 -7.34
N ILE A 8 -9.94 -45.11 -7.38
CA ILE A 8 -11.06 -44.19 -7.71
C ILE A 8 -11.05 -42.92 -6.82
N LYS A 9 -10.53 -43.01 -5.58
CA LYS A 9 -10.38 -41.85 -4.68
C LYS A 9 -9.33 -40.83 -5.12
N VAL A 10 -8.29 -41.26 -5.84
CA VAL A 10 -7.27 -40.35 -6.38
C VAL A 10 -7.84 -39.61 -7.58
N LEU A 11 -8.65 -40.27 -8.41
CA LEU A 11 -9.35 -39.65 -9.55
C LEU A 11 -10.38 -38.60 -9.10
N THR A 12 -11.14 -38.84 -8.03
CA THR A 12 -12.08 -37.84 -7.51
C THR A 12 -11.37 -36.65 -6.86
N CYS A 13 -10.27 -36.87 -6.15
CA CYS A 13 -9.43 -35.78 -5.63
C CYS A 13 -8.81 -34.96 -6.78
N TRP A 14 -8.33 -35.62 -7.83
CA TRP A 14 -7.84 -34.96 -9.04
C TRP A 14 -8.93 -34.23 -9.81
N HIS A 15 -10.16 -34.77 -9.88
CA HIS A 15 -11.29 -34.09 -10.52
C HIS A 15 -11.70 -32.83 -9.75
N PHE A 16 -11.73 -32.92 -8.41
CA PHE A 16 -12.06 -31.81 -7.51
C PHE A 16 -10.99 -30.70 -7.54
N ILE A 17 -9.71 -31.07 -7.61
CA ILE A 17 -8.60 -30.12 -7.82
C ILE A 17 -8.67 -29.53 -9.23
N ARG A 18 -8.95 -30.33 -10.26
CA ARG A 18 -9.06 -29.86 -11.63
C ARG A 18 -10.21 -28.85 -11.80
N GLU A 19 -11.38 -29.09 -11.21
CA GLU A 19 -12.49 -28.13 -11.26
C GLU A 19 -12.22 -26.83 -10.48
N ARG A 20 -11.48 -26.89 -9.36
CA ARG A 20 -11.13 -25.68 -8.59
C ARG A 20 -9.97 -24.88 -9.18
N TYR A 21 -9.03 -25.51 -9.88
CA TYR A 21 -7.80 -24.85 -10.33
C TYR A 21 -7.72 -24.64 -11.84
N PHE A 22 -8.45 -25.39 -12.66
CA PHE A 22 -8.56 -25.10 -14.10
C PHE A 22 -9.73 -24.15 -14.33
N MET A 23 -9.43 -22.85 -14.38
CA MET A 23 -10.34 -21.87 -14.98
C MET A 23 -10.77 -22.37 -16.36
N THR A 24 -12.08 -22.36 -16.60
CA THR A 24 -12.64 -22.74 -17.91
C THR A 24 -12.06 -21.82 -18.99
N THR A 25 -11.99 -22.30 -20.23
CA THR A 25 -11.48 -21.49 -21.35
C THR A 25 -12.24 -20.16 -21.46
N GLN A 26 -13.54 -20.14 -21.13
CA GLN A 26 -14.35 -18.93 -21.07
C GLN A 26 -13.96 -17.97 -19.96
N GLU A 27 -13.64 -18.45 -18.76
CA GLU A 27 -13.14 -17.59 -17.67
C GLU A 27 -11.76 -16.99 -17.99
N LYS A 28 -10.86 -17.78 -18.60
CA LYS A 28 -9.58 -17.27 -19.10
C LYS A 28 -9.80 -16.18 -20.15
N GLN A 29 -10.69 -16.43 -21.10
CA GLN A 29 -11.00 -15.49 -22.18
C GLN A 29 -11.70 -14.22 -21.68
N LYS A 30 -12.52 -14.32 -20.61
CA LYS A 30 -13.16 -13.18 -19.94
C LYS A 30 -12.18 -12.31 -19.15
N LYS A 31 -11.08 -12.89 -18.64
CA LYS A 31 -9.97 -12.13 -18.04
C LYS A 31 -9.09 -11.45 -19.09
N LEU A 32 -8.94 -12.05 -20.26
CA LEU A 32 -8.17 -11.50 -21.38
C LEU A 32 -8.92 -10.40 -22.15
N SER A 33 -10.26 -10.36 -22.11
CA SER A 33 -11.05 -9.36 -22.84
C SER A 33 -11.24 -8.05 -22.06
N LEU A 34 -11.26 -6.93 -22.80
CA LEU A 34 -11.55 -5.61 -22.23
C LEU A 34 -13.04 -5.51 -21.89
N ARG A 35 -13.35 -5.38 -20.60
CA ARG A 35 -14.72 -5.28 -20.10
C ARG A 35 -15.07 -3.84 -19.70
N PRO A 36 -16.34 -3.45 -19.67
CA PRO A 36 -16.74 -2.19 -19.02
C PRO A 36 -16.24 -2.16 -17.57
N LEU A 37 -15.71 -1.02 -17.14
CA LEU A 37 -15.29 -0.81 -15.75
C LEU A 37 -16.46 -0.23 -14.97
N SER A 38 -17.36 -1.11 -14.53
CA SER A 38 -18.54 -0.75 -13.76
C SER A 38 -18.18 -0.52 -12.28
N PRO A 39 -18.92 0.34 -11.56
CA PRO A 39 -18.79 0.46 -10.12
C PRO A 39 -19.06 -0.88 -9.43
N ARG A 40 -18.32 -1.18 -8.36
CA ARG A 40 -18.57 -2.35 -7.53
C ARG A 40 -19.75 -2.13 -6.59
N ASP A 41 -20.37 -3.22 -6.18
CA ASP A 41 -21.41 -3.24 -5.16
C ASP A 41 -20.80 -3.10 -3.75
N PRO A 42 -21.11 -2.03 -3.00
CA PRO A 42 -20.65 -1.84 -1.61
C PRO A 42 -21.10 -2.92 -0.64
N GLU A 43 -22.20 -3.61 -0.94
CA GLU A 43 -22.83 -4.62 -0.07
C GLU A 43 -22.52 -6.06 -0.52
N GLN A 44 -21.58 -6.23 -1.46
CA GLN A 44 -21.20 -7.55 -1.96
C GLN A 44 -20.75 -8.47 -0.81
N PRO A 45 -21.44 -9.60 -0.53
CA PRO A 45 -21.02 -10.48 0.55
C PRO A 45 -19.64 -11.07 0.29
N HIS A 46 -18.82 -11.14 1.35
CA HIS A 46 -17.48 -11.74 1.35
C HIS A 46 -16.49 -11.16 0.33
N ARG A 47 -16.47 -9.83 0.13
CA ARG A 47 -15.39 -9.17 -0.62
C ARG A 47 -14.07 -9.21 0.19
N ALA A 48 -13.22 -10.16 -0.17
CA ALA A 48 -11.85 -10.28 0.34
C ALA A 48 -10.82 -9.60 -0.58
N ALA A 49 -9.60 -9.33 -0.12
CA ALA A 49 -8.52 -8.81 -0.95
C ALA A 49 -8.11 -9.79 -2.07
N THR A 50 -7.83 -9.29 -3.27
CA THR A 50 -7.41 -10.14 -4.40
C THR A 50 -5.91 -10.46 -4.36
N PRO A 51 -5.45 -11.55 -4.98
CA PRO A 51 -4.01 -11.82 -5.09
C PRO A 51 -3.22 -10.70 -5.80
N LEU A 52 -3.83 -9.97 -6.73
CA LEU A 52 -3.20 -8.83 -7.40
C LEU A 52 -3.05 -7.63 -6.45
N GLU A 53 -4.07 -7.38 -5.63
CA GLU A 53 -4.03 -6.38 -4.57
C GLU A 53 -2.93 -6.71 -3.55
N LEU A 54 -2.79 -7.99 -3.15
CA LEU A 54 -1.72 -8.44 -2.26
C LEU A 54 -0.33 -8.33 -2.89
N LEU A 55 -0.21 -8.62 -4.20
CA LEU A 55 1.03 -8.40 -4.93
C LEU A 55 1.43 -6.93 -4.95
N PHE A 56 0.46 -6.03 -5.12
CA PHE A 56 0.68 -4.59 -5.01
C PHE A 56 1.12 -4.21 -3.59
N ASP A 57 0.55 -4.79 -2.54
CA ASP A 57 0.98 -4.51 -1.16
C ASP A 57 2.42 -4.96 -0.88
N LEU A 58 2.85 -6.07 -1.50
CA LEU A 58 4.16 -6.67 -1.26
C LEU A 58 5.32 -5.71 -1.58
N ILE A 59 5.17 -4.82 -2.56
CA ILE A 59 6.22 -3.83 -2.87
C ILE A 59 6.45 -2.87 -1.71
N PHE A 60 5.41 -2.60 -0.91
CA PHE A 60 5.49 -1.67 0.21
C PHE A 60 6.26 -2.27 1.37
N VAL A 61 6.38 -3.60 1.44
CA VAL A 61 7.33 -4.26 2.35
C VAL A 61 8.74 -3.73 2.09
N VAL A 62 9.19 -3.75 0.82
CA VAL A 62 10.53 -3.29 0.45
C VAL A 62 10.67 -1.78 0.64
N ALA A 63 9.67 -1.00 0.23
CA ALA A 63 9.72 0.45 0.33
C ALA A 63 9.75 0.95 1.79
N ILE A 64 8.90 0.37 2.65
CA ILE A 64 8.84 0.72 4.08
C ILE A 64 10.11 0.24 4.78
N ALA A 65 10.61 -0.96 4.48
CA ALA A 65 11.88 -1.44 5.03
C ALA A 65 13.05 -0.55 4.64
N THR A 66 13.11 -0.10 3.38
CA THR A 66 14.15 0.82 2.92
C THR A 66 14.08 2.15 3.67
N ALA A 67 12.89 2.74 3.83
CA ALA A 67 12.72 3.96 4.62
C ALA A 67 13.07 3.75 6.11
N GLY A 68 12.73 2.59 6.67
CA GLY A 68 13.06 2.19 8.04
C GLY A 68 14.57 2.07 8.25
N GLN A 69 15.29 1.45 7.32
CA GLN A 69 16.76 1.35 7.34
C GLN A 69 17.42 2.73 7.31
N GLN A 70 16.95 3.65 6.47
CA GLN A 70 17.47 5.02 6.44
C GLN A 70 17.24 5.76 7.77
N LEU A 71 16.07 5.58 8.38
CA LEU A 71 15.78 6.15 9.70
C LEU A 71 16.65 5.52 10.80
N HIS A 72 16.84 4.20 10.77
CA HIS A 72 17.73 3.47 11.68
C HIS A 72 19.17 4.00 11.62
N HIS A 73 19.73 4.15 10.41
CA HIS A 73 21.07 4.72 10.24
C HIS A 73 21.16 6.15 10.82
N ALA A 74 20.15 6.98 10.57
CA ALA A 74 20.10 8.32 11.14
C ALA A 74 20.00 8.34 12.66
N ILE A 75 19.37 7.34 13.29
CA ILE A 75 19.33 7.19 14.75
C ILE A 75 20.72 6.85 15.27
N ILE A 76 21.40 5.87 14.68
CA ILE A 76 22.75 5.45 15.09
C ILE A 76 23.77 6.58 14.94
N GLU A 77 23.68 7.35 13.86
CA GLU A 77 24.58 8.49 13.60
C GLU A 77 24.20 9.76 14.37
N ASN A 78 23.17 9.72 15.23
CA ASN A 78 22.69 10.86 16.02
C ASN A 78 22.21 12.05 15.15
N HIS A 79 21.66 11.74 13.97
CA HIS A 79 21.10 12.70 13.00
C HIS A 79 19.58 12.60 12.86
N LEU A 80 18.88 11.98 13.84
CA LEU A 80 17.43 11.75 13.82
C LEU A 80 16.61 12.98 13.42
N TRP A 81 16.90 14.14 14.03
CA TRP A 81 16.13 15.37 13.77
C TRP A 81 16.27 15.89 12.33
N HIS A 82 17.39 15.60 11.67
CA HIS A 82 17.61 15.93 10.26
C HIS A 82 16.92 14.93 9.32
N ALA A 83 16.88 13.65 9.69
CA ALA A 83 16.26 12.59 8.88
C ALA A 83 14.74 12.51 9.03
N LEU A 84 14.17 12.96 10.15
CA LEU A 84 12.75 12.83 10.45
C LEU A 84 11.85 13.51 9.39
N PRO A 85 12.11 14.75 8.92
CA PRO A 85 11.34 15.34 7.83
C PRO A 85 11.36 14.50 6.55
N SER A 86 12.56 14.04 6.13
CA SER A 86 12.72 13.16 4.97
C SER A 86 11.90 11.88 5.12
N TYR A 87 11.97 11.25 6.28
CA TYR A 87 11.22 10.04 6.59
C TYR A 87 9.71 10.27 6.48
N LEU A 88 9.18 11.33 7.09
CA LEU A 88 7.76 11.67 7.01
C LEU A 88 7.29 11.96 5.58
N MET A 89 8.11 12.68 4.80
CA MET A 89 7.84 13.01 3.39
C MET A 89 7.84 11.78 2.50
N VAL A 90 8.84 10.90 2.62
CA VAL A 90 8.91 9.63 1.91
C VAL A 90 7.75 8.73 2.30
N PHE A 91 7.48 8.59 3.60
CA PHE A 91 6.39 7.76 4.09
C PHE A 91 5.04 8.28 3.58
N PHE A 92 4.85 9.61 3.50
CA PHE A 92 3.67 10.19 2.89
C PHE A 92 3.51 9.76 1.43
N ALA A 93 4.58 9.85 0.63
CA ALA A 93 4.53 9.46 -0.79
C ALA A 93 4.13 7.98 -0.95
N LEU A 94 4.71 7.09 -0.14
CA LEU A 94 4.39 5.66 -0.13
C LEU A 94 2.93 5.40 0.30
N TRP A 95 2.54 5.94 1.46
CA TRP A 95 1.18 5.79 1.98
C TRP A 95 0.15 6.33 1.01
N TRP A 96 0.40 7.49 0.40
CA TRP A 96 -0.55 8.13 -0.50
C TRP A 96 -0.70 7.38 -1.82
N ALA A 97 0.39 6.82 -2.34
CA ALA A 97 0.37 5.89 -3.48
C ALA A 97 -0.51 4.66 -3.17
N TRP A 98 -0.27 4.02 -2.03
CA TRP A 98 -1.02 2.85 -1.61
C TRP A 98 -2.51 3.15 -1.36
N MET A 99 -2.78 4.28 -0.73
CA MET A 99 -4.11 4.79 -0.42
C MET A 99 -4.95 4.89 -1.70
N ASN A 100 -4.44 5.61 -2.70
CA ASN A 100 -5.17 5.85 -3.94
C ASN A 100 -5.49 4.56 -4.69
N PHE A 101 -4.55 3.62 -4.76
CA PHE A 101 -4.81 2.30 -5.35
C PHE A 101 -5.88 1.53 -4.57
N SER A 102 -5.77 1.46 -3.24
CA SER A 102 -6.67 0.65 -2.40
C SER A 102 -8.11 1.13 -2.49
N TRP A 103 -8.34 2.46 -2.45
CA TRP A 103 -9.68 3.03 -2.61
C TRP A 103 -10.20 2.89 -4.03
N PHE A 104 -9.35 3.07 -5.04
CA PHE A 104 -9.75 2.83 -6.42
C PHE A 104 -10.18 1.37 -6.65
N ALA A 105 -9.39 0.40 -6.19
CA ALA A 105 -9.68 -1.02 -6.33
C ALA A 105 -10.95 -1.46 -5.59
N SER A 106 -11.25 -0.82 -4.46
CA SER A 106 -12.52 -1.04 -3.75
C SER A 106 -13.72 -0.56 -4.57
N ALA A 107 -13.56 0.57 -5.27
CA ALA A 107 -14.61 1.19 -6.06
C ALA A 107 -14.79 0.59 -7.46
N TYR A 108 -13.69 0.31 -8.14
CA TYR A 108 -13.63 -0.05 -9.55
C TYR A 108 -12.54 -1.11 -9.76
N ASP A 109 -12.91 -2.38 -9.62
CA ASP A 109 -12.09 -3.53 -10.00
C ASP A 109 -12.94 -4.54 -10.76
N ASN A 110 -12.55 -4.84 -12.00
CA ASN A 110 -13.19 -5.84 -12.84
C ASN A 110 -12.27 -7.02 -13.22
N ASP A 111 -11.03 -7.06 -12.71
CA ASP A 111 -10.02 -8.11 -12.95
C ASP A 111 -9.76 -8.43 -14.44
N ASP A 112 -9.87 -7.44 -15.33
CA ASP A 112 -9.59 -7.61 -16.75
C ASP A 112 -8.14 -7.31 -17.14
N ALA A 113 -7.76 -7.64 -18.38
CA ALA A 113 -6.37 -7.55 -18.85
C ALA A 113 -5.79 -6.13 -18.71
N LEU A 114 -6.56 -5.10 -19.11
CA LEU A 114 -6.08 -3.72 -19.00
C LEU A 114 -5.98 -3.27 -17.54
N TYR A 115 -6.93 -3.64 -16.68
CA TYR A 115 -6.83 -3.35 -15.25
C TYR A 115 -5.55 -3.97 -14.66
N ARG A 116 -5.28 -5.25 -14.96
CA ARG A 116 -4.06 -5.95 -14.53
C ARG A 116 -2.78 -5.28 -15.03
N CYS A 117 -2.72 -4.95 -16.33
CA CYS A 117 -1.57 -4.26 -16.91
C CYS A 117 -1.34 -2.89 -16.25
N LEU A 118 -2.40 -2.10 -16.04
CA LEU A 118 -2.28 -0.80 -15.36
C LEU A 118 -1.82 -0.98 -13.91
N THR A 119 -2.30 -1.98 -13.19
CA THR A 119 -1.81 -2.30 -11.84
C THR A 119 -0.34 -2.71 -11.86
N PHE A 120 0.13 -3.47 -12.86
CA PHE A 120 1.56 -3.77 -13.01
C PHE A 120 2.39 -2.50 -13.26
N VAL A 121 1.89 -1.55 -14.04
CA VAL A 121 2.55 -0.23 -14.22
C VAL A 121 2.62 0.52 -12.89
N GLN A 122 1.58 0.47 -12.06
CA GLN A 122 1.61 1.08 -10.73
C GLN A 122 2.63 0.41 -9.80
N ILE A 123 2.72 -0.92 -9.85
CA ILE A 123 3.76 -1.70 -9.15
C ILE A 123 5.16 -1.25 -9.59
N VAL A 124 5.40 -1.14 -10.90
CA VAL A 124 6.69 -0.65 -11.42
C VAL A 124 6.98 0.76 -10.93
N GLY A 125 6.01 1.69 -11.02
CA GLY A 125 6.17 3.05 -10.51
C GLY A 125 6.53 3.09 -9.02
N SER A 126 5.88 2.25 -8.21
CA SER A 126 6.16 2.15 -6.78
C SER A 126 7.52 1.54 -6.44
N LEU A 127 8.02 0.60 -7.26
CA LEU A 127 9.38 0.07 -7.14
C LEU A 127 10.43 1.13 -7.48
N VAL A 128 10.17 1.94 -8.51
CA VAL A 128 11.02 3.10 -8.83
C VAL A 128 11.01 4.09 -7.66
N MET A 129 9.85 4.37 -7.06
CA MET A 129 9.80 5.20 -5.85
C MET A 129 10.64 4.61 -4.71
N ALA A 130 10.55 3.31 -4.47
CA ALA A 130 11.33 2.64 -3.43
C ALA A 130 12.85 2.76 -3.68
N ALA A 131 13.28 2.66 -4.93
CA ALA A 131 14.68 2.79 -5.32
C ALA A 131 15.25 4.20 -5.06
N GLY A 132 14.42 5.24 -5.12
CA GLY A 132 14.82 6.63 -4.87
C GLY A 132 14.84 7.02 -3.38
N ILE A 133 14.44 6.13 -2.47
CA ILE A 133 14.37 6.46 -1.03
C ILE A 133 15.74 6.89 -0.47
N PRO A 134 16.86 6.18 -0.70
CA PRO A 134 18.16 6.57 -0.13
C PRO A 134 18.62 7.97 -0.55
N ASP A 135 18.34 8.37 -1.78
CA ASP A 135 18.78 9.66 -2.34
C ASP A 135 18.18 10.86 -1.61
N VAL A 136 16.93 10.73 -1.13
CA VAL A 136 16.27 11.74 -0.29
C VAL A 136 17.00 11.94 1.03
N PHE A 137 17.44 10.86 1.67
CA PHE A 137 18.12 10.94 2.96
C PHE A 137 19.54 11.49 2.82
N HIS A 138 20.24 11.17 1.73
CA HIS A 138 21.61 11.63 1.50
C HIS A 138 21.70 13.06 0.96
N SER A 139 20.78 13.44 0.05
CA SER A 139 20.92 14.64 -0.76
C SER A 139 19.65 15.47 -0.93
N GLN A 140 18.55 15.10 -0.26
CA GLN A 140 17.22 15.69 -0.47
C GLN A 140 16.75 15.63 -1.94
N ASP A 141 17.25 14.65 -2.68
CA ASP A 141 16.90 14.42 -4.07
C ASP A 141 15.63 13.56 -4.15
N PHE A 142 14.57 14.13 -4.73
CA PHE A 142 13.27 13.48 -4.91
C PHE A 142 13.03 13.02 -6.36
N ASP A 143 14.00 13.19 -7.28
CA ASP A 143 13.84 12.95 -8.71
C ASP A 143 13.27 11.55 -9.00
N ILE A 144 13.91 10.52 -8.46
CA ILE A 144 13.54 9.12 -8.68
C ILE A 144 12.18 8.81 -8.05
N ILE A 145 11.89 9.36 -6.86
CA ILE A 145 10.57 9.21 -6.22
C ILE A 145 9.49 9.85 -7.09
N ILE A 146 9.70 11.07 -7.57
CA ILE A 146 8.72 11.79 -8.37
C ILE A 146 8.50 11.11 -9.73
N VAL A 147 9.57 10.62 -10.37
CA VAL A 147 9.44 9.83 -11.61
C VAL A 147 8.61 8.58 -11.39
N GLY A 148 8.91 7.79 -10.35
CA GLY A 148 8.14 6.59 -10.00
C GLY A 148 6.67 6.92 -9.69
N TYR A 149 6.46 8.02 -8.97
CA TYR A 149 5.14 8.51 -8.60
C TYR A 149 4.33 8.94 -9.83
N VAL A 150 4.93 9.64 -10.79
CA VAL A 150 4.27 9.98 -12.06
C VAL A 150 3.93 8.74 -12.87
N ILE A 151 4.82 7.75 -12.96
CA ILE A 151 4.57 6.48 -13.70
C ILE A 151 3.30 5.80 -13.18
N MET A 152 3.17 5.65 -11.85
CA MET A 152 1.96 5.04 -11.29
C MET A 152 0.72 5.91 -11.46
N ARG A 153 0.88 7.24 -11.41
CA ARG A 153 -0.24 8.19 -11.50
C ARG A 153 -0.80 8.24 -12.92
N LEU A 154 0.02 8.09 -13.96
CA LEU A 154 -0.45 7.94 -15.33
C LEU A 154 -1.34 6.70 -15.50
N ALA A 155 -0.97 5.58 -14.88
CA ALA A 155 -1.80 4.38 -14.88
C ALA A 155 -3.14 4.61 -14.15
N LEU A 156 -3.11 5.24 -12.97
CA LEU A 156 -4.32 5.55 -12.20
C LEU A 156 -5.23 6.56 -12.92
N VAL A 157 -4.67 7.59 -13.56
CA VAL A 157 -5.43 8.54 -14.39
C VAL A 157 -6.12 7.81 -15.55
N THR A 158 -5.42 6.87 -16.19
CA THR A 158 -6.01 6.02 -17.23
C THR A 158 -7.18 5.20 -16.69
N GLN A 159 -7.06 4.66 -15.47
CA GLN A 159 -8.15 3.94 -14.81
C GLN A 159 -9.35 4.86 -14.48
N TRP A 160 -9.12 6.08 -14.00
CA TRP A 160 -10.19 7.07 -13.75
C TRP A 160 -10.89 7.52 -15.02
N LEU A 161 -10.15 7.80 -16.10
CA LEU A 161 -10.74 8.14 -17.40
C LEU A 161 -11.58 6.96 -17.95
N ARG A 162 -11.11 5.74 -17.72
CA ARG A 162 -11.87 4.53 -18.05
C ARG A 162 -13.13 4.37 -17.20
N ALA A 163 -13.08 4.66 -15.91
CA ALA A 163 -14.26 4.69 -15.05
C ALA A 163 -15.26 5.76 -15.52
N ALA A 164 -14.79 6.97 -15.84
CA ALA A 164 -15.63 8.06 -16.36
C ALA A 164 -16.39 7.66 -17.64
N LYS A 165 -15.77 6.84 -18.50
CA LYS A 165 -16.41 6.33 -19.72
C LYS A 165 -17.56 5.35 -19.41
N HIS A 166 -17.38 4.46 -18.44
CA HIS A 166 -18.29 3.32 -18.18
C HIS A 166 -19.26 3.54 -17.00
N ASP A 167 -19.10 4.60 -16.23
CA ASP A 167 -19.96 5.01 -15.12
C ASP A 167 -20.47 6.45 -15.34
N PRO A 168 -21.59 6.63 -16.08
CA PRO A 168 -22.13 7.96 -16.38
C PRO A 168 -22.55 8.75 -15.14
N GLU A 169 -22.99 8.09 -14.07
CA GLU A 169 -23.47 8.73 -12.84
C GLU A 169 -22.33 9.42 -12.08
N ARG A 170 -21.17 8.74 -11.98
CA ARG A 170 -19.97 9.27 -11.31
C ARG A 170 -18.92 9.83 -12.28
N ARG A 171 -19.28 10.04 -13.55
CA ARG A 171 -18.37 10.53 -14.60
C ARG A 171 -17.65 11.83 -14.22
N ILE A 172 -18.36 12.77 -13.62
CA ILE A 172 -17.77 14.05 -13.19
C ILE A 172 -16.79 13.83 -12.03
N THR A 173 -17.13 12.99 -11.06
CA THR A 173 -16.21 12.59 -9.97
C THR A 173 -14.93 11.99 -10.54
N ALA A 174 -15.05 11.05 -11.47
CA ALA A 174 -13.90 10.41 -12.11
C ALA A 174 -13.03 11.38 -12.92
N TYR A 175 -13.63 12.35 -13.63
CA TYR A 175 -12.86 13.41 -14.29
C TYR A 175 -12.18 14.36 -13.31
N ARG A 176 -12.82 14.71 -12.18
CA ARG A 176 -12.20 15.52 -11.14
C ARG A 176 -10.98 14.84 -10.54
N TYR A 177 -11.04 13.53 -10.30
CA TYR A 177 -9.87 12.73 -9.94
C TYR A 177 -8.78 12.79 -11.01
N ALA A 178 -9.11 12.46 -12.26
CA ALA A 178 -8.14 12.43 -13.35
C ALA A 178 -7.44 13.79 -13.54
N VAL A 179 -8.20 14.88 -13.63
CA VAL A 179 -7.66 16.24 -13.80
C VAL A 179 -6.90 16.69 -12.56
N GLY A 180 -7.45 16.49 -11.37
CA GLY A 180 -6.80 16.86 -10.11
C GLY A 180 -5.45 16.16 -9.95
N ILE A 181 -5.40 14.85 -10.20
CA ILE A 181 -4.15 14.09 -10.19
C ILE A 181 -3.16 14.68 -11.19
N VAL A 182 -3.55 14.87 -12.46
CA VAL A 182 -2.66 15.41 -13.50
C VAL A 182 -2.10 16.78 -13.11
N LEU A 183 -2.93 17.70 -12.64
CA LEU A 183 -2.50 19.03 -12.22
C LEU A 183 -1.47 18.98 -11.09
N VAL A 184 -1.69 18.11 -10.11
CA VAL A 184 -0.77 17.95 -8.99
C VAL A 184 0.53 17.27 -9.42
N GLN A 185 0.48 16.28 -10.32
CA GLN A 185 1.68 15.67 -10.90
C GLN A 185 2.52 16.68 -11.70
N ILE A 186 1.88 17.58 -12.45
CA ILE A 186 2.58 18.71 -13.09
C ILE A 186 3.22 19.60 -12.02
N GLY A 187 2.51 19.88 -10.91
CA GLY A 187 3.05 20.62 -9.78
C GLY A 187 4.32 19.99 -9.19
N TRP A 188 4.31 18.67 -8.96
CA TRP A 188 5.49 17.92 -8.47
C TRP A 188 6.66 18.00 -9.45
N LEU A 189 6.41 17.74 -10.74
CA LEU A 189 7.45 17.80 -11.78
C LEU A 189 8.06 19.20 -11.89
N VAL A 190 7.22 20.24 -11.95
CA VAL A 190 7.69 21.63 -12.08
C VAL A 190 8.45 22.04 -10.83
N ALA A 191 7.93 21.78 -9.63
CA ALA A 191 8.60 22.14 -8.38
C ALA A 191 9.97 21.47 -8.27
N ASN A 192 10.06 20.19 -8.61
CA ASN A 192 11.28 19.41 -8.48
C ASN A 192 12.34 19.77 -9.52
N PHE A 193 11.99 19.70 -10.81
CA PHE A 193 12.95 19.92 -11.89
C PHE A 193 13.29 21.40 -12.13
N ALA A 194 12.50 22.33 -11.58
CA ALA A 194 12.91 23.73 -11.45
C ALA A 194 13.79 24.00 -10.22
N HIS A 195 14.17 22.96 -9.46
CA HIS A 195 14.95 23.05 -8.22
C HIS A 195 14.31 23.98 -7.17
N ALA A 196 12.97 24.05 -7.16
CA ALA A 196 12.18 24.92 -6.30
C ALA A 196 11.49 24.14 -5.15
N LEU A 197 11.65 22.82 -5.09
CA LEU A 197 10.98 21.94 -4.14
C LEU A 197 11.54 22.10 -2.72
N SER A 198 11.04 23.11 -2.03
CA SER A 198 11.29 23.34 -0.60
C SER A 198 10.25 22.60 0.26
N ILE A 199 10.55 22.40 1.55
CA ILE A 199 9.60 21.78 2.50
C ILE A 199 8.22 22.48 2.50
N PRO A 200 8.10 23.82 2.53
CA PRO A 200 6.80 24.47 2.46
C PRO A 200 6.04 24.19 1.16
N LEU A 201 6.75 24.15 0.02
CA LEU A 201 6.13 23.83 -1.27
C LEU A 201 5.71 22.36 -1.34
N PHE A 202 6.52 21.45 -0.80
CA PHE A 202 6.17 20.04 -0.64
C PHE A 202 4.87 19.91 0.17
N LEU A 203 4.79 20.55 1.34
CA LEU A 203 3.60 20.52 2.19
C LEU A 203 2.37 21.13 1.50
N LEU A 204 2.56 22.19 0.71
CA LEU A 204 1.48 22.76 -0.11
C LEU A 204 0.96 21.71 -1.11
N LEU A 205 1.85 21.05 -1.85
CA LEU A 205 1.47 20.01 -2.80
C LEU A 205 0.80 18.81 -2.11
N VAL A 206 1.25 18.42 -0.92
CA VAL A 206 0.59 17.42 -0.05
C VAL A 206 -0.85 17.85 0.27
N VAL A 207 -1.07 19.10 0.67
CA VAL A 207 -2.42 19.60 0.96
C VAL A 207 -3.30 19.56 -0.29
N VAL A 208 -2.75 19.90 -1.45
CA VAL A 208 -3.49 19.83 -2.73
C VAL A 208 -3.81 18.36 -3.08
N GLU A 209 -2.86 17.43 -2.92
CA GLU A 209 -3.10 15.98 -3.07
C GLU A 209 -4.28 15.53 -2.21
N LEU A 210 -4.24 15.81 -0.90
CA LEU A 210 -5.30 15.43 0.04
C LEU A 210 -6.65 16.08 -0.26
N PHE A 211 -6.64 17.24 -0.91
CA PHE A 211 -7.84 17.97 -1.31
C PHE A 211 -8.51 17.40 -2.56
N VAL A 212 -7.75 16.80 -3.49
CA VAL A 212 -8.31 16.25 -4.76
C VAL A 212 -9.45 15.26 -4.50
N PRO A 213 -9.30 14.21 -3.66
CA PRO A 213 -10.41 13.31 -3.35
C PRO A 213 -11.59 14.01 -2.68
N ILE A 214 -11.34 14.92 -1.73
CA ILE A 214 -12.39 15.65 -1.01
C ILE A 214 -13.24 16.48 -2.00
N TYR A 215 -12.61 17.09 -2.99
CA TYR A 215 -13.29 17.86 -4.02
C TYR A 215 -14.01 16.97 -5.06
N ALA A 216 -13.39 15.86 -5.46
CA ALA A 216 -13.97 14.92 -6.41
C ALA A 216 -15.25 14.27 -5.85
N GLU A 217 -15.16 13.72 -4.64
CA GLU A 217 -16.22 12.96 -3.96
C GLU A 217 -17.44 13.83 -3.57
N LYS A 218 -17.31 15.16 -3.54
CA LYS A 218 -18.43 16.09 -3.31
C LYS A 218 -19.51 16.04 -4.39
N TYR A 219 -19.18 15.61 -5.61
CA TYR A 219 -20.17 15.56 -6.70
C TYR A 219 -21.07 14.33 -6.59
N SER A 220 -20.47 13.15 -6.67
CA SER A 220 -21.14 11.86 -6.47
C SER A 220 -20.14 10.90 -5.83
N PRO A 221 -20.36 10.48 -4.58
CA PRO A 221 -19.38 9.68 -3.84
C PRO A 221 -19.18 8.31 -4.47
N THR A 222 -17.95 7.87 -4.72
CA THR A 222 -17.59 6.55 -5.29
C THR A 222 -18.08 5.40 -4.41
N PRO A 223 -18.44 4.23 -4.99
CA PRO A 223 -18.89 3.11 -4.20
C PRO A 223 -17.64 2.47 -3.59
N TRP A 224 -17.67 2.01 -2.36
CA TRP A 224 -16.52 1.31 -1.78
C TRP A 224 -17.03 0.31 -0.77
N HIS A 225 -16.29 -0.77 -0.61
CA HIS A 225 -16.70 -1.86 0.26
C HIS A 225 -16.00 -1.74 1.62
N PRO A 226 -16.75 -1.54 2.74
CA PRO A 226 -16.14 -1.29 4.04
C PRO A 226 -15.23 -2.41 4.56
N HIS A 227 -15.69 -3.66 4.49
CA HIS A 227 -14.88 -4.82 4.90
C HIS A 227 -13.57 -4.92 4.13
N HIS A 228 -13.61 -4.76 2.81
CA HIS A 228 -12.43 -4.79 1.94
C HIS A 228 -11.42 -3.71 2.30
N ILE A 229 -11.86 -2.48 2.57
CA ILE A 229 -10.96 -1.41 3.02
C ILE A 229 -10.35 -1.73 4.38
N VAL A 230 -11.14 -2.20 5.35
CA VAL A 230 -10.61 -2.59 6.67
C VAL A 230 -9.57 -3.70 6.56
N GLU A 231 -9.84 -4.71 5.73
CA GLU A 231 -8.93 -5.81 5.46
C GLU A 231 -7.61 -5.30 4.85
N ARG A 232 -7.68 -4.43 3.84
CA ARG A 232 -6.49 -3.81 3.23
C ARG A 232 -5.64 -3.05 4.23
N TYR A 233 -6.27 -2.25 5.10
CA TYR A 233 -5.57 -1.49 6.13
C TYR A 233 -4.92 -2.42 7.16
N ALA A 234 -5.63 -3.47 7.57
CA ALA A 234 -5.07 -4.51 8.44
C ALA A 234 -3.86 -5.21 7.82
N LEU A 235 -3.91 -5.53 6.53
CA LEU A 235 -2.78 -6.14 5.81
C LEU A 235 -1.57 -5.19 5.75
N LEU A 236 -1.79 -3.90 5.49
CA LEU A 236 -0.70 -2.92 5.54
C LEU A 236 -0.14 -2.75 6.96
N THR A 237 -0.98 -2.78 8.01
CA THR A 237 -0.50 -2.79 9.41
C THR A 237 0.43 -3.98 9.66
N ILE A 238 0.08 -5.18 9.17
CA ILE A 238 0.93 -6.37 9.31
C ILE A 238 2.27 -6.16 8.59
N ILE A 239 2.26 -5.58 7.39
CA ILE A 239 3.49 -5.26 6.64
C ILE A 239 4.38 -4.31 7.46
N VAL A 240 3.80 -3.24 8.00
CA VAL A 240 4.51 -2.24 8.78
C VAL A 240 5.05 -2.83 10.09
N LEU A 241 4.28 -3.69 10.77
CA LEU A 241 4.74 -4.45 11.93
C LEU A 241 5.84 -5.45 11.59
N GLY A 242 5.86 -5.96 10.36
CA GLY A 242 6.92 -6.82 9.84
C GLY A 242 8.30 -6.16 9.93
N GLU A 243 8.39 -4.84 9.78
CA GLU A 243 9.64 -4.10 9.95
C GLU A 243 10.17 -4.19 11.39
N SER A 244 9.28 -4.15 12.39
CA SER A 244 9.65 -4.35 13.79
C SER A 244 10.17 -5.77 14.07
N ILE A 245 9.64 -6.78 13.38
CA ILE A 245 10.14 -8.17 13.46
C ILE A 245 11.56 -8.24 12.89
N VAL A 246 11.77 -7.68 11.70
CA VAL A 246 13.07 -7.66 11.03
C VAL A 246 14.10 -6.88 11.86
N GLY A 247 13.73 -5.72 12.38
CA GLY A 247 14.58 -4.91 13.27
C GLY A 247 14.99 -5.68 14.53
N SER A 248 14.02 -6.31 15.21
CA SER A 248 14.29 -7.15 16.38
C SER A 248 15.21 -8.33 16.06
N PHE A 249 14.99 -8.99 14.93
CA PHE A 249 15.84 -10.10 14.47
C PHE A 249 17.28 -9.64 14.20
N ASN A 250 17.47 -8.50 13.52
CA ASN A 250 18.80 -7.95 13.24
C ASN A 250 19.53 -7.58 14.55
N ALA A 251 18.85 -6.92 15.48
CA ALA A 251 19.43 -6.61 16.80
C ALA A 251 19.88 -7.87 17.57
N ILE A 252 19.07 -8.94 17.55
CA ILE A 252 19.43 -10.24 18.14
C ILE A 252 20.66 -10.84 17.46
N ARG A 253 20.67 -10.85 16.12
CA ARG A 253 21.76 -11.40 15.32
C ARG A 253 23.07 -10.66 15.60
N ASP A 254 23.05 -9.34 15.64
CA ASP A 254 24.23 -8.51 15.84
C ASP A 254 24.79 -8.67 17.26
N ALA A 255 23.92 -8.73 18.27
CA ALA A 255 24.33 -9.01 19.65
C ALA A 255 24.95 -10.40 19.83
N LEU A 256 24.41 -11.43 19.15
CA LEU A 256 25.00 -12.77 19.11
C LEU A 256 26.38 -12.75 18.44
N ALA A 257 26.51 -12.08 17.29
CA ALA A 257 27.75 -11.99 16.53
C ALA A 257 28.86 -11.25 17.31
N ALA A 258 28.50 -10.19 18.03
CA ALA A 258 29.42 -9.41 18.86
C ALA A 258 29.78 -10.09 20.21
N GLN A 259 29.20 -11.26 20.52
CA GLN A 259 29.29 -11.91 21.85
C GLN A 259 28.89 -10.96 22.99
N SER A 260 28.03 -9.98 22.70
CA SER A 260 27.67 -8.89 23.62
C SER A 260 26.34 -9.13 24.33
N ILE A 261 25.93 -10.39 24.47
CA ILE A 261 24.68 -10.75 25.14
C ILE A 261 24.87 -10.54 26.64
N ASN A 262 24.39 -9.40 27.11
CA ASN A 262 24.27 -9.08 28.52
C ASN A 262 22.79 -9.01 28.92
N ILE A 263 22.53 -9.01 30.24
CA ILE A 263 21.17 -8.94 30.79
C ILE A 263 20.38 -7.75 30.21
N PRO A 264 20.94 -6.52 30.12
CA PRO A 264 20.25 -5.39 29.48
C PRO A 264 19.81 -5.64 28.03
N ALA A 265 20.68 -6.22 27.20
CA ALA A 265 20.37 -6.52 25.80
C ALA A 265 19.21 -7.52 25.70
N VAL A 266 19.18 -8.53 26.56
CA VAL A 266 18.07 -9.50 26.62
C VAL A 266 16.75 -8.81 26.99
N PHE A 267 16.76 -7.91 27.99
CA PHE A 267 15.57 -7.14 28.34
C PHE A 267 15.10 -6.23 27.20
N LEU A 268 16.02 -5.59 26.48
CA LEU A 268 15.69 -4.74 25.34
C LEU A 268 15.01 -5.55 24.22
N MET A 269 15.56 -6.73 23.89
CA MET A 269 15.00 -7.63 22.87
C MET A 269 13.59 -8.12 23.26
N ILE A 270 13.41 -8.57 24.50
CA ILE A 270 12.11 -9.02 25.00
C ILE A 270 11.11 -7.84 25.02
N GLY A 271 11.55 -6.67 25.47
CA GLY A 271 10.73 -5.45 25.50
C GLY A 271 10.26 -5.04 24.10
N GLY A 272 11.16 -5.08 23.10
CA GLY A 272 10.82 -4.80 21.70
C GLY A 272 9.78 -5.77 21.13
N LEU A 273 9.94 -7.07 21.39
CA LEU A 273 8.96 -8.08 20.98
C LEU A 273 7.60 -7.89 21.67
N ILE A 274 7.60 -7.62 22.99
CA ILE A 274 6.38 -7.34 23.73
C ILE A 274 5.69 -6.08 23.20
N LEU A 275 6.44 -5.01 22.91
CA LEU A 275 5.90 -3.79 22.33
C LEU A 275 5.23 -4.06 20.98
N MET A 276 5.91 -4.81 20.11
CA MET A 276 5.35 -5.22 18.82
C MET A 276 4.07 -6.05 18.97
N PHE A 277 4.07 -7.05 19.86
CA PHE A 277 2.86 -7.85 20.13
C PHE A 277 1.73 -7.01 20.72
N ALA A 278 2.04 -6.06 21.62
CA ALA A 278 1.07 -5.15 22.19
C ALA A 278 0.47 -4.22 21.14
N MET A 279 1.27 -3.71 20.19
CA MET A 279 0.78 -2.91 19.07
C MET A 279 -0.12 -3.72 18.14
N TRP A 280 0.26 -4.96 17.82
CA TRP A 280 -0.59 -5.87 17.06
C TRP A 280 -1.92 -6.10 17.78
N TRP A 281 -1.87 -6.41 19.09
CA TRP A 281 -3.06 -6.64 19.90
C TRP A 281 -3.96 -5.39 19.93
N ALA A 282 -3.39 -4.22 20.22
CA ALA A 282 -4.13 -2.96 20.27
C ALA A 282 -4.85 -2.62 18.96
N TYR A 283 -4.25 -2.96 17.81
CA TYR A 283 -4.84 -2.72 16.49
C TYR A 283 -5.95 -3.75 16.16
N PHE A 284 -5.70 -5.04 16.39
CA PHE A 284 -6.57 -6.13 15.93
C PHE A 284 -7.68 -6.53 16.89
N ASP A 285 -7.52 -6.30 18.19
CA ASP A 285 -8.53 -6.68 19.20
C ASP A 285 -9.81 -5.84 19.10
N ARG A 286 -9.75 -4.69 18.41
CA ARG A 286 -10.92 -3.87 18.06
C ARG A 286 -11.48 -4.16 16.66
N SER A 287 -11.00 -5.20 15.98
CA SER A 287 -11.42 -5.56 14.60
C SER A 287 -12.93 -5.74 14.43
N GLU A 288 -13.63 -6.26 15.43
CA GLU A 288 -15.09 -6.41 15.37
C GLU A 288 -15.83 -5.06 15.25
N GLN A 289 -15.27 -3.97 15.81
CA GLN A 289 -15.85 -2.62 15.71
C GLN A 289 -15.56 -1.96 14.34
N HIS A 290 -14.48 -2.36 13.66
CA HIS A 290 -14.14 -1.85 12.34
C HIS A 290 -15.12 -2.34 11.25
N HIS A 291 -15.82 -3.45 11.47
CA HIS A 291 -16.88 -3.91 10.58
C HIS A 291 -18.15 -3.03 10.62
N HIS A 292 -18.21 -2.07 11.55
CA HIS A 292 -19.27 -1.08 11.67
C HIS A 292 -18.77 0.33 11.33
N ILE A 293 -18.14 0.52 10.16
CA ILE A 293 -17.86 1.85 9.57
C ILE A 293 -19.15 2.62 9.22
N LYS A 294 -20.29 2.28 9.83
CA LYS A 294 -21.53 3.04 9.79
C LYS A 294 -21.40 4.22 10.76
N GLY A 295 -20.53 5.19 10.43
CA GLY A 295 -20.43 6.45 11.20
C GLY A 295 -19.09 7.16 11.17
N VAL A 296 -17.98 6.46 10.89
CA VAL A 296 -16.67 7.12 10.69
C VAL A 296 -16.61 7.65 9.26
N ARG A 297 -16.27 8.94 9.10
CA ARG A 297 -16.09 9.53 7.76
C ARG A 297 -14.92 8.81 7.06
N PRO A 298 -15.09 8.26 5.85
CA PRO A 298 -14.07 7.52 5.10
C PRO A 298 -12.69 8.21 5.06
N PHE A 299 -12.71 9.54 4.90
CA PHE A 299 -11.49 10.36 4.91
C PHE A 299 -10.79 10.43 6.27
N VAL A 300 -11.55 10.47 7.38
CA VAL A 300 -10.96 10.48 8.73
C VAL A 300 -10.27 9.14 9.00
N TRP A 301 -10.93 8.04 8.62
CA TRP A 301 -10.33 6.71 8.68
C TRP A 301 -9.06 6.66 7.84
N GLY A 302 -9.17 6.97 6.56
CA GLY A 302 -8.04 6.89 5.64
C GLY A 302 -6.86 7.76 6.09
N TYR A 303 -7.09 9.05 6.28
CA TYR A 303 -6.03 10.02 6.56
C TYR A 303 -5.46 9.86 7.97
N GLY A 304 -6.28 9.44 8.94
CA GLY A 304 -5.82 9.15 10.31
C GLY A 304 -4.82 8.00 10.37
N HIS A 305 -4.97 6.98 9.52
CA HIS A 305 -4.07 5.82 9.51
C HIS A 305 -2.66 6.13 9.03
N TYR A 306 -2.42 7.28 8.37
CA TYR A 306 -1.06 7.74 8.09
C TYR A 306 -0.23 7.76 9.39
N PHE A 307 -0.77 8.33 10.47
CA PHE A 307 -0.09 8.43 11.76
C PHE A 307 0.14 7.08 12.41
N VAL A 308 -0.81 6.14 12.26
CA VAL A 308 -0.66 4.77 12.75
C VAL A 308 0.47 4.06 12.01
N PHE A 309 0.47 4.06 10.68
CA PHE A 309 1.49 3.36 9.90
C PHE A 309 2.88 3.97 10.09
N VAL A 310 3.01 5.29 10.04
CA VAL A 310 4.33 5.95 10.16
C VAL A 310 4.94 5.75 11.54
N SER A 311 4.12 5.76 12.60
CA SER A 311 4.60 5.52 13.97
C SER A 311 4.99 4.06 14.19
N VAL A 312 4.20 3.10 13.68
CA VAL A 312 4.53 1.67 13.78
C VAL A 312 5.84 1.36 13.06
N ALA A 313 6.05 1.89 11.84
CA ALA A 313 7.32 1.70 11.12
C ALA A 313 8.49 2.38 11.82
N ALA A 314 8.30 3.58 12.36
CA ALA A 314 9.35 4.29 13.08
C ALA A 314 9.79 3.54 14.35
N VAL A 315 8.85 2.91 15.07
CA VAL A 315 9.17 2.01 16.18
C VAL A 315 10.03 0.84 15.71
N GLY A 316 9.72 0.25 14.55
CA GLY A 316 10.54 -0.83 13.97
C GLY A 316 11.98 -0.40 13.70
N ALA A 317 12.17 0.76 13.08
CA ALA A 317 13.49 1.33 12.84
C ALA A 317 14.24 1.66 14.15
N ALA A 318 13.54 2.17 15.16
CA ALA A 318 14.11 2.49 16.46
C ALA A 318 14.51 1.25 17.27
N LEU A 319 13.77 0.14 17.16
CA LEU A 319 14.13 -1.13 17.80
C LEU A 319 15.37 -1.78 17.19
N ALA A 320 15.64 -1.49 15.92
CA ALA A 320 16.83 -1.97 15.24
C ALA A 320 18.10 -1.18 15.59
N ALA A 321 17.96 0.08 16.00
CA ALA A 321 19.05 1.03 16.25
C ALA A 321 19.68 0.89 17.64
#